data_AF-A0A550D4P9-F1
#
_entry.id   AF-A0A550D4P9-F1
#
_cell.length_a   1.000
_cell.length_b   1.000
_cell.length_c   1.000
_cell.angle_alpha   90.00
_cell.angle_beta   90.00
_cell.angle_gamma   90.00
#
_symmetry.space_group_name_H-M   'P 1'
#
loop_
_entity.id
_entity.type
_entity.pdbx_description
1 polymer ?
#
loop_
_entity_poly.entity_id
_entity_poly.type
_entity_poly.pdbx_seq_one_letter_code
_entity_poly.pdbx_strand_id
1 'polypeptide(L)' 'IDVTVHEDEAEDEEKLKEIAIDRATKHARNLVKLVRDGKNALTPFAGKGLRQGYRDAGEID' A
#
# COMPACT_ATOMS: atom_id res chain seq x y z
N ILE A 1 -1.01 10.45 5.40
CA ILE A 1 -0.73 9.02 5.08
C ILE A 1 -0.46 8.35 6.39
N ASP A 2 -1.15 7.24 6.65
CA ASP A 2 -0.94 6.40 7.83
C ASP A 2 -0.43 5.02 7.36
N VAL A 3 0.50 4.43 8.12
CA VAL A 3 1.19 3.17 7.78
C VAL A 3 1.28 2.32 9.04
N THR A 4 0.18 1.64 9.35
CA THR A 4 0.10 0.67 10.45
C THR A 4 0.22 -0.74 9.91
N VAL A 5 0.79 -1.65 10.70
CA VAL A 5 0.85 -3.09 10.44
C VAL A 5 0.56 -3.78 11.76
N HIS A 6 -0.47 -4.62 11.79
CA HIS A 6 -0.82 -5.39 12.97
C HIS A 6 -0.14 -6.77 12.91
N GLU A 7 0.25 -7.28 14.07
CA GLU A 7 1.01 -8.54 14.18
C GLU A 7 0.18 -9.75 13.73
N ASP A 8 -1.15 -9.68 13.79
CA ASP A 8 -2.09 -10.72 13.33
C ASP A 8 -2.32 -10.72 11.81
N GLU A 9 -1.70 -9.80 11.08
CA GLU A 9 -1.78 -9.78 9.61
C GLU A 9 -0.98 -10.91 8.94
N ALA A 10 -0.10 -11.61 9.67
CA ALA A 10 0.64 -12.76 9.17
C ALA A 10 0.77 -13.87 10.23
N GLU A 11 0.91 -15.10 9.76
CA GLU A 11 1.10 -16.27 10.63
C GLU A 11 2.55 -16.44 11.13
N ASP A 12 3.51 -15.75 10.50
CA ASP A 12 4.92 -15.80 10.84
C ASP A 12 5.61 -14.41 10.74
N GLU A 13 6.69 -14.25 11.51
CA GLU A 13 7.43 -12.98 11.61
C GLU A 13 8.11 -12.57 10.30
N GLU A 14 8.53 -13.53 9.47
CA GLU A 14 9.20 -13.26 8.21
C GLU A 14 8.23 -12.61 7.22
N LYS A 15 7.01 -13.17 7.13
CA LYS A 15 5.90 -12.64 6.36
C LYS A 15 5.43 -11.29 6.89
N LEU A 16 5.35 -11.12 8.20
CA LEU A 16 4.98 -9.85 8.82
C LEU A 16 5.97 -8.74 8.44
N LYS A 17 7.27 -9.05 8.47
CA LYS A 17 8.34 -8.15 8.03
C LYS A 17 8.22 -7.80 6.55
N GLU A 18 7.95 -8.77 5.68
CA GLU A 18 7.72 -8.51 4.25
C GLU A 18 6.54 -7.55 4.02
N ILE A 19 5.43 -7.76 4.72
CA ILE A 19 4.23 -6.92 4.65
C ILE A 19 4.58 -5.49 5.08
N ALA A 20 5.31 -5.34 6.19
CA ALA A 20 5.71 -4.04 6.69
C ALA A 20 6.61 -3.29 5.70
N ILE A 21 7.62 -3.95 5.13
CA ILE A 21 8.53 -3.36 4.15
C ILE A 21 7.78 -2.94 2.88
N ASP A 22 6.91 -3.80 2.33
CA ASP A 22 6.13 -3.49 1.13
C ASP A 22 5.18 -2.32 1.37
N ARG A 23 4.45 -2.34 2.48
CA ARG A 23 3.50 -1.28 2.85
C ARG A 23 4.23 0.05 2.99
N ALA A 24 5.28 0.11 3.80
CA ALA A 24 6.07 1.33 4.00
C ALA A 24 6.60 1.88 2.66
N THR A 25 7.15 1.02 1.81
CA THR A 25 7.69 1.40 0.50
C THR A 25 6.60 1.98 -0.42
N LYS A 26 5.45 1.32 -0.52
CA LYS A 26 4.34 1.79 -1.37
C LYS A 26 3.73 3.10 -0.85
N HIS A 27 3.60 3.25 0.47
CA HIS A 27 3.13 4.51 1.05
C HIS A 27 4.12 5.66 0.84
N ALA A 28 5.43 5.42 0.94
CA ALA A 28 6.44 6.43 0.61
C ALA A 28 6.31 6.90 -0.85
N ARG A 29 6.10 5.98 -1.79
CA ARG A 29 5.85 6.33 -3.21
C ARG A 29 4.56 7.13 -3.41
N ASN A 30 3.48 6.76 -2.70
CA ASN A 30 2.22 7.52 -2.74
C ASN A 30 2.39 8.93 -2.16
N LEU A 31 3.16 9.07 -1.07
CA LEU A 31 3.48 10.37 -0.49
C LEU A 31 4.24 11.24 -1.48
N VAL A 32 5.28 10.71 -2.14
CA VAL A 32 6.04 11.44 -3.15
C VAL A 32 5.14 11.91 -4.30
N LYS A 33 4.25 11.05 -4.81
CA LYS A 33 3.27 11.42 -5.86
C LYS A 33 2.35 12.54 -5.39
N LEU A 34 1.80 12.45 -4.18
CA LEU A 34 0.91 13.49 -3.64
C LEU A 34 1.63 14.83 -3.45
N VAL A 35 2.88 14.82 -2.99
CA VAL A 35 3.68 16.03 -2.78
C VAL A 35 4.07 16.67 -4.12
N ARG A 36 4.49 15.88 -5.11
CA ARG A 36 4.98 16.38 -6.40
C ARG A 36 3.86 16.73 -7.38
N ASP A 37 2.87 15.86 -7.48
CA ASP A 37 1.84 15.88 -8.54
C ASP A 37 0.48 16.37 -8.00
N GLY A 38 0.39 16.65 -6.70
CA GLY A 38 -0.78 17.22 -6.03
C GLY A 38 -1.83 16.21 -5.58
N LYS A 39 -2.90 16.72 -4.97
CA LYS A 39 -3.93 15.91 -4.27
C LYS A 39 -4.67 14.89 -5.14
N ASN A 40 -4.72 15.10 -6.46
CA ASN A 40 -5.43 14.22 -7.40
C ASN A 40 -4.52 13.16 -8.04
N ALA A 41 -3.24 13.10 -7.65
CA ALA A 41 -2.25 12.20 -8.26
C ALA A 41 -2.60 10.70 -8.14
N LEU A 42 -3.41 10.35 -7.15
CA LEU A 42 -3.83 8.97 -6.89
C LEU A 42 -5.21 8.62 -7.48
N THR A 43 -5.97 9.60 -7.97
CA THR A 43 -7.32 9.39 -8.54
C THR A 43 -7.35 8.34 -9.66
N PRO A 44 -6.37 8.27 -10.58
CA PRO A 44 -6.37 7.24 -11.63
C PRO A 44 -6.21 5.80 -11.13
N PHE A 45 -5.81 5.61 -9.87
CA PHE A 45 -5.61 4.30 -9.24
C PHE A 45 -6.75 3.93 -8.30
N ALA A 46 -7.74 4.81 -8.10
CA ALA A 46 -8.93 4.52 -7.31
C ALA A 46 -9.74 3.40 -7.98
N GLY A 47 -10.22 2.44 -7.21
CA GLY A 47 -11.00 1.30 -7.71
C GLY A 47 -10.18 0.16 -8.33
N LYS A 48 -8.85 0.30 -8.45
CA LYS A 48 -8.00 -0.71 -9.13
C LYS A 48 -7.60 -1.93 -8.31
N GLY A 49 -8.08 -2.03 -7.07
CA GLY A 49 -7.74 -3.12 -6.14
C GLY A 49 -6.23 -3.29 -5.87
N LEU A 50 -5.44 -2.22 -5.99
CA LEU A 50 -4.03 -2.25 -5.64
C LEU A 50 -3.87 -2.49 -4.14
N ARG A 51 -3.07 -3.50 -3.76
CA ARG A 51 -2.85 -3.88 -2.36
C ARG A 51 -1.45 -3.53 -1.88
N GLN A 52 -1.32 -3.33 -0.57
CA GLN A 52 -0.06 -3.03 0.12
C GLN A 52 0.17 -4.11 1.20
N GLY A 53 1.17 -4.96 0.99
CA GLY A 53 1.48 -6.15 1.79
C GLY A 53 1.18 -7.48 1.08
N TYR A 54 0.32 -7.48 0.07
CA TYR A 54 -0.08 -8.67 -0.70
C TYR A 54 -0.16 -8.37 -2.20
N ARG A 55 -0.35 -9.41 -3.03
CA ARG A 55 -0.64 -9.23 -4.46
C ARG A 55 -1.93 -8.45 -4.65
N ASP A 56 -1.96 -7.61 -5.68
CA ASP A 56 -3.11 -6.81 -6.04
C ASP A 56 -4.35 -7.70 -6.27
N ALA A 57 -5.50 -7.26 -5.78
CA ALA A 57 -6.76 -8.00 -5.93
C ALA A 57 -7.39 -7.83 -7.33
N GLY A 58 -6.90 -6.88 -8.13
CA GLY A 58 -7.49 -6.50 -9.41
C GLY A 58 -8.67 -5.54 -9.28
N GLU A 59 -9.12 -4.98 -10.40
CA GLU A 59 -10.31 -4.13 -10.48
C GLU A 59 -11.58 -4.93 -10.11
N ILE A 60 -12.48 -4.31 -9.36
CA ILE A 60 -13.84 -4.82 -9.16
C ILE A 60 -14.67 -4.24 -10.31
N ASP A 61 -15.25 -5.11 -11.14
CA ASP A 61 -16.20 -4.73 -12.21
C ASP A 61 -17.55 -4.28 -11.61
#